data_AF-A0A535ZS91-F1
#
_entry.id   AF-A0A535ZS91-F1
#
_cell.length_a   1.000
_cell.length_b   1.000
_cell.length_c   1.000
_cell.angle_alpha   90.00
_cell.angle_beta   90.00
_cell.angle_gamma   90.00
#
_symmetry.space_group_name_H-M   'P 1'
#
loop_
_entity.id
_entity.type
_entity.pdbx_description
1 polymer ?
#
loop_
_entity_poly.entity_id
_entity_poly.type
_entity_poly.pdbx_seq_one_letter_code
_entity_poly.pdbx_strand_id
1 'polypeptide(L)'
;KCLGGDLQCRLWLRSRDEEEKARAAGFEDLRRVYAVDDLVRGEDVAFAATGVTDGEFLHGVIYHHFWAETESMVFRSKSGTVRHLNAKHHYALKSVEGAHRKVR
;
A
#
# COMPACT_ATOMS: atom_id res chain seq x y z
N LYS A 1 -2.82 -6.58 -10.37
CA LYS A 1 -2.97 -5.75 -11.59
C LYS A 1 -1.66 -5.16 -12.09
N CYS A 2 -1.02 -4.22 -11.38
CA CYS A 2 0.12 -3.47 -11.94
C CYS A 2 1.35 -4.31 -12.32
N LEU A 3 1.54 -5.50 -11.72
CA LEU A 3 2.68 -6.39 -11.97
C LEU A 3 2.32 -7.65 -12.78
N GLY A 4 1.07 -7.80 -13.22
CA GLY A 4 0.64 -8.97 -14.00
C GLY A 4 0.60 -10.32 -13.26
N GLY A 5 0.67 -10.34 -11.93
CA GLY A 5 0.48 -11.55 -11.12
C GLY A 5 -1.01 -11.89 -10.85
N ASP A 6 -1.24 -13.04 -10.24
CA ASP A 6 -2.56 -13.52 -9.81
C ASP A 6 -2.73 -13.45 -8.28
N LEU A 7 -3.95 -13.16 -7.84
CA LEU A 7 -4.36 -13.18 -6.44
C LEU A 7 -5.85 -13.53 -6.38
N GLN A 8 -6.15 -14.55 -5.58
CA GLN A 8 -7.52 -14.97 -5.31
C GLN A 8 -7.75 -14.95 -3.81
N CYS A 9 -8.91 -14.45 -3.39
CA CYS A 9 -9.27 -14.44 -1.97
C CYS A 9 -10.76 -14.71 -1.77
N ARG A 10 -11.13 -14.96 -0.52
CA ARG A 10 -12.52 -15.14 -0.09
C ARG A 10 -12.66 -14.53 1.29
N LEU A 11 -13.87 -14.10 1.62
CA LEU A 11 -14.21 -13.69 2.99
C LEU A 11 -13.94 -14.84 3.97
N TRP A 12 -13.22 -14.55 5.05
CA TRP A 12 -12.97 -15.48 6.15
C TRP A 12 -13.77 -15.04 7.38
N LEU A 13 -15.05 -15.42 7.38
CA LEU A 13 -15.99 -15.06 8.44
C LEU A 13 -15.92 -16.09 9.58
N ARG A 14 -15.78 -15.61 10.80
CA ARG A 14 -15.48 -16.41 12.01
C ARG A 14 -16.67 -16.55 12.94
N SER A 15 -17.75 -15.82 12.69
CA SER A 15 -18.94 -15.82 13.55
C SER A 15 -20.20 -15.46 12.77
N ARG A 16 -21.38 -15.76 13.36
CA ARG A 16 -22.68 -15.37 12.80
C ARG A 16 -22.84 -13.85 12.72
N ASP A 17 -22.31 -13.11 13.69
CA ASP A 17 -22.33 -11.64 13.67
C ASP A 17 -21.54 -11.08 12.48
N GLU A 18 -20.40 -11.67 12.14
CA GLU A 18 -19.65 -11.30 10.93
C GLU A 18 -20.40 -11.67 9.63
N GLU A 19 -21.11 -12.81 9.60
CA GLU A 19 -21.99 -13.18 8.48
C GLU A 19 -23.14 -12.20 8.29
N GLU A 20 -23.80 -11.80 9.37
CA GLU A 20 -24.90 -10.82 9.34
C GLU A 20 -24.41 -9.46 8.85
N LYS A 21 -23.24 -8.99 9.33
CA LYS A 21 -22.60 -7.75 8.86
C LYS A 21 -22.24 -7.81 7.39
N ALA A 22 -21.70 -8.94 6.92
CA ALA A 22 -21.38 -9.11 5.50
C ALA A 22 -22.63 -9.07 4.63
N ARG A 23 -23.71 -9.76 5.02
CA ARG A 23 -24.99 -9.69 4.29
C ARG A 23 -25.58 -8.30 4.28
N ALA A 24 -25.55 -7.60 5.42
CA ALA A 24 -26.02 -6.22 5.54
C ALA A 24 -25.19 -5.25 4.67
N ALA A 25 -23.90 -5.54 4.47
CA ALA A 25 -23.02 -4.78 3.57
C ALA A 25 -23.21 -5.14 2.07
N GLY A 26 -24.16 -6.02 1.73
CA GLY A 26 -24.49 -6.37 0.35
C GLY A 26 -23.70 -7.54 -0.22
N PHE A 27 -23.03 -8.35 0.61
CA PHE A 27 -22.42 -9.60 0.15
C PHE A 27 -23.47 -10.70 0.06
N GLU A 28 -23.91 -11.01 -1.16
CA GLU A 28 -24.93 -12.04 -1.43
C GLU A 28 -24.39 -13.46 -1.23
N ASP A 29 -23.26 -13.75 -1.88
CA ASP A 29 -22.53 -15.02 -1.75
C ASP A 29 -21.29 -14.86 -0.86
N LEU A 30 -21.41 -15.31 0.39
CA LEU A 30 -20.33 -15.28 1.38
C LEU A 30 -19.19 -16.27 1.07
N ARG A 31 -19.40 -17.21 0.15
CA ARG A 31 -18.40 -18.21 -0.25
C ARG A 31 -17.72 -17.89 -1.58
N ARG A 32 -18.10 -16.79 -2.23
CA ARG A 32 -17.51 -16.34 -3.49
C ARG A 32 -16.00 -16.20 -3.39
N VAL A 33 -15.30 -16.71 -4.40
CA VAL A 33 -13.88 -16.42 -4.64
C VAL A 33 -13.79 -15.15 -5.48
N TYR A 34 -12.96 -14.22 -5.05
CA TYR A 34 -12.68 -12.95 -5.70
C TYR A 34 -11.32 -13.04 -6.37
N ALA A 35 -11.28 -12.81 -7.68
CA ALA A 35 -10.04 -12.59 -8.41
C ALA A 35 -9.57 -11.14 -8.26
N VAL A 36 -8.35 -10.85 -8.68
CA VAL A 36 -7.78 -9.49 -8.71
C VAL A 36 -8.73 -8.46 -9.34
N ASP A 37 -9.41 -8.82 -10.42
CA ASP A 37 -10.34 -7.93 -11.13
C ASP A 37 -11.61 -7.63 -10.33
N ASP A 38 -12.05 -8.53 -9.46
CA ASP A 38 -13.17 -8.29 -8.58
C ASP A 38 -12.80 -7.30 -7.46
N LEU A 39 -11.56 -7.37 -6.97
CA LEU A 39 -11.03 -6.58 -5.87
C LEU A 39 -10.67 -5.15 -6.30
N VAL A 40 -10.11 -4.99 -7.49
CA VAL A 40 -9.70 -3.68 -8.05
C VAL A 40 -10.23 -3.57 -9.48
N ARG A 41 -11.42 -2.98 -9.62
CA ARG A 41 -12.13 -2.89 -10.91
C ARG A 41 -11.62 -1.80 -11.86
N GLY A 42 -10.76 -0.90 -11.38
CA GLY A 42 -10.20 0.18 -12.21
C GLY A 42 -9.13 -0.30 -13.19
N GLU A 43 -9.06 0.35 -14.35
CA GLU A 43 -8.03 0.10 -15.38
C GLU A 43 -6.77 0.96 -15.17
N ASP A 44 -6.92 2.15 -14.58
CA ASP A 44 -5.80 3.01 -14.19
C ASP A 44 -5.61 2.97 -12.67
N VAL A 45 -4.67 2.14 -12.24
CA VAL A 45 -4.39 1.84 -10.84
C VAL A 45 -2.93 2.22 -10.57
N ALA A 46 -2.71 2.94 -9.49
CA ALA A 46 -1.39 3.20 -8.94
C ALA A 46 -1.24 2.48 -7.59
N PHE A 47 -0.06 1.94 -7.34
CA PHE A 47 0.33 1.36 -6.06
C PHE A 47 1.62 2.03 -5.60
N ALA A 48 1.72 2.31 -4.31
CA ALA A 48 2.95 2.78 -3.69
C ALA A 48 3.14 2.08 -2.35
N ALA A 49 4.35 1.64 -2.06
CA ALA A 49 4.75 1.08 -0.78
C ALA A 49 6.10 1.65 -0.36
N THR A 50 6.29 1.83 0.94
CA THR A 50 7.53 2.30 1.57
C THR A 50 7.85 1.38 2.73
N GLY A 51 9.11 0.96 2.84
CA GLY A 51 9.55 0.13 3.95
C GLY A 51 9.60 0.93 5.26
N VAL A 52 9.01 0.39 6.31
CA VAL A 52 9.10 0.96 7.67
C VAL A 52 10.21 0.26 8.45
N THR A 53 10.17 -1.06 8.47
CA THR A 53 11.22 -1.96 8.95
C THR A 53 11.77 -2.76 7.77
N ASP A 54 12.97 -3.30 7.91
CA ASP A 54 13.54 -4.16 6.87
C ASP A 54 12.63 -5.36 6.60
N GLY A 55 12.32 -5.55 5.32
CA GLY A 55 11.64 -6.72 4.81
C GLY A 55 12.29 -7.20 3.53
N GLU A 56 11.84 -8.35 3.03
CA GLU A 56 12.37 -8.93 1.78
C GLU A 56 12.09 -8.06 0.54
N PHE A 57 11.08 -7.20 0.62
CA PHE A 57 10.62 -6.39 -0.50
C PHE A 57 11.16 -4.95 -0.50
N LEU A 58 11.34 -4.34 0.68
CA LEU A 58 11.81 -2.96 0.86
C LEU A 58 12.62 -2.86 2.15
N HIS A 59 13.70 -2.09 2.14
CA HIS A 59 14.43 -1.72 3.36
C HIS A 59 13.64 -0.74 4.22
N GLY A 60 13.84 -0.86 5.53
CA GLY A 60 13.24 0.02 6.52
C GLY A 60 13.80 1.44 6.48
N VAL A 61 13.18 2.32 7.27
CA VAL A 61 13.66 3.70 7.40
C VAL A 61 14.99 3.71 8.14
N ILE A 62 16.02 4.31 7.54
CA ILE A 62 17.31 4.52 8.19
C ILE A 62 17.38 5.98 8.66
N TYR A 63 17.52 6.17 9.97
CA TYR A 63 17.69 7.49 10.56
C TYR A 63 19.17 7.83 10.73
N HIS A 64 19.57 8.96 10.19
CA HIS A 64 20.85 9.60 10.46
C HIS A 64 20.65 10.87 11.31
N HIS A 65 21.75 11.46 11.77
CA HIS A 65 21.71 12.60 12.67
C HIS A 65 20.97 13.83 12.10
N PHE A 66 21.07 14.09 10.80
CA PHE A 66 20.45 15.27 10.16
C PHE A 66 19.49 14.94 8.99
N TRP A 67 19.29 13.66 8.70
CA TRP A 67 18.45 13.21 7.58
C TRP A 67 18.01 11.75 7.74
N ALA A 68 17.02 11.31 6.96
CA ALA A 68 16.54 9.91 6.90
C ALA A 68 16.58 9.37 5.47
N GLU A 69 16.76 8.06 5.34
CA GLU A 69 16.54 7.32 4.09
C GLU A 69 15.22 6.55 4.14
N THR A 70 14.50 6.56 3.02
CA THR A 70 13.37 5.66 2.79
C THR A 70 13.53 4.98 1.44
N GLU A 71 13.18 3.71 1.38
CA GLU A 71 13.02 2.96 0.14
C GLU A 71 11.53 2.78 -0.17
N SER A 72 11.16 3.10 -1.41
CA SER A 72 9.79 2.95 -1.89
C SER A 72 9.74 2.31 -3.26
N MET A 73 8.66 1.58 -3.53
CA MET A 73 8.30 1.13 -4.87
C MET A 73 6.96 1.71 -5.29
N VAL A 74 6.88 2.18 -6.53
CA VAL A 74 5.67 2.73 -7.13
C VAL A 74 5.37 2.01 -8.44
N PHE A 75 4.14 1.54 -8.61
CA PHE A 75 3.66 0.86 -9.80
C PHE A 75 2.47 1.59 -10.41
N ARG A 76 2.34 1.53 -11.73
CA ARG A 76 1.12 1.98 -12.42
C ARG A 76 0.69 1.01 -13.51
N SER A 77 -0.56 0.54 -13.44
CA SER A 77 -1.11 -0.42 -14.42
C SER A 77 -1.10 0.13 -15.84
N LYS A 78 -1.60 1.36 -16.02
CA LYS A 78 -1.80 1.96 -17.34
C LYS A 78 -0.52 2.15 -18.13
N SER A 79 0.57 2.49 -17.46
CA SER A 79 1.87 2.69 -18.12
C SER A 79 2.83 1.51 -17.98
N GLY A 80 2.44 0.46 -17.22
CA GLY A 80 3.32 -0.65 -16.86
C GLY A 80 4.58 -0.24 -16.11
N THR A 81 4.64 1.00 -15.59
CA THR A 81 5.88 1.53 -15.02
C THR A 81 6.07 1.05 -13.61
N VAL A 82 7.27 0.53 -13.35
CA VAL A 82 7.79 0.23 -12.03
C VAL A 82 8.88 1.26 -11.71
N ARG A 83 8.75 1.95 -10.56
CA ARG A 83 9.77 2.85 -10.04
C ARG A 83 10.23 2.39 -8.68
N HIS A 84 11.53 2.22 -8.55
CA HIS A 84 12.19 2.11 -7.26
C HIS A 84 12.72 3.51 -6.91
N LEU A 85 12.35 4.03 -5.74
CA LEU A 85 12.71 5.34 -5.23
C LEU A 85 13.49 5.20 -3.92
N ASN A 86 14.72 5.70 -3.90
CA ASN A 86 15.47 5.94 -2.66
C ASN A 86 15.47 7.45 -2.40
N ALA A 87 14.92 7.87 -1.27
CA ALA A 87 14.80 9.29 -0.92
C ALA A 87 15.60 9.62 0.33
N LYS A 88 16.30 10.76 0.30
CA LYS A 88 17.02 11.34 1.43
C LYS A 88 16.27 12.56 1.94
N HIS A 89 15.75 12.48 3.15
CA HIS A 89 14.93 13.50 3.78
C HIS A 89 15.80 14.31 4.74
N HIS A 90 16.29 15.48 4.32
CA HIS A 90 17.12 16.33 5.17
C HIS A 90 16.27 17.24 6.06
N TYR A 91 16.32 17.03 7.38
CA TYR A 91 15.58 17.88 8.33
C TYR A 91 16.36 19.15 8.71
N ALA A 92 17.68 19.15 8.54
CA ALA A 92 18.53 20.32 8.79
C ALA A 92 18.47 21.36 7.67
N LEU A 93 18.07 20.93 6.47
CA LEU A 93 17.78 21.84 5.37
C LEU A 93 16.33 22.30 5.54
N LYS A 94 16.10 23.61 5.59
CA LYS A 94 14.73 24.13 5.58
C LYS A 94 14.07 23.65 4.29
N SER A 95 13.12 22.73 4.40
CA SER A 95 12.12 22.53 3.36
C SER A 95 11.48 23.89 3.09
N VAL A 96 11.40 24.27 1.81
CA VAL A 96 10.71 25.49 1.36
C VAL A 96 9.36 25.58 2.10
N GLU A 97 9.10 26.74 2.72
CA GLU A 97 8.26 26.98 3.92
C GLU A 97 7.05 26.04 4.18
N GLY A 98 6.96 25.49 5.40
CA GLY A 98 5.68 25.01 5.99
C GLY A 98 5.63 23.59 6.58
N ALA A 99 6.66 22.74 6.42
CA ALA A 99 6.49 21.29 6.60
C ALA A 99 6.80 20.68 7.99
N HIS A 100 7.27 21.44 8.98
CA HIS A 100 7.62 20.85 10.29
C HIS A 100 6.78 21.42 11.43
N ARG A 101 5.57 20.87 11.62
CA ARG A 101 4.92 20.93 12.94
C ARG A 101 5.65 19.94 13.83
N LYS A 102 6.37 20.46 14.83
CA LYS A 102 7.09 19.71 15.86
C LYS A 102 6.24 18.55 16.38
N VAL A 103 6.69 17.31 16.17
CA VAL A 103 6.22 16.17 16.95
C VAL A 103 6.96 16.25 18.29
N ARG A 104 6.19 16.28 19.37
CA ARG A 104 6.69 16.20 20.75
C ARG A 104 7.08 14.77 21.07
#